data_AF-A0A9P1HQD8-F1
#
_entry.id   AF-A0A9P1HQD8-F1
#
_cell.length_a   1.000
_cell.length_b   1.000
_cell.length_c   1.000
_cell.angle_alpha   90.00
_cell.angle_beta   90.00
_cell.angle_gamma   90.00
#
_symmetry.space_group_name_H-M   'P 1'
#
loop_
_entity.id
_entity.type
_entity.pdbx_description
1 polymer ?
#
loop_
_entity_poly.entity_id
_entity_poly.type
_entity_poly.pdbx_seq_one_letter_code
_entity_poly.pdbx_strand_id
1 'polypeptide(L)'
;MSRPALALLLVFFVFPKNSDALRCQVMNTIQGISTQDCPAHIFECMKFVCRVGKSEQIFKGCNDNANPPISYSVLQQNCANMGGNGQQYLCRYELCNSSPATSILSIVSSLFIFKFLL
;
A
#
# COMPACT_ATOMS: atom_id res chain seq x y z
N MET A 1 45.87 47.84 4.22
CA MET A 1 46.06 46.38 4.18
C MET A 1 44.79 45.72 4.70
N SER A 2 44.21 44.87 3.86
CA SER A 2 42.78 44.58 3.78
C SER A 2 42.40 43.37 4.63
N ARG A 3 41.29 43.46 5.35
CA ARG A 3 40.67 42.36 6.10
C ARG A 3 39.94 41.43 5.12
N PRO A 4 40.17 40.11 5.09
CA PRO A 4 39.22 39.20 4.48
C PRO A 4 38.13 38.84 5.51
N ALA A 5 37.00 39.54 5.39
CA ALA A 5 35.70 39.03 5.82
C ALA A 5 35.10 38.22 4.66
N LEU A 6 34.19 37.29 4.99
CA LEU A 6 33.48 36.35 4.10
C LEU A 6 34.33 35.16 3.62
N ALA A 7 33.87 33.91 3.63
CA ALA A 7 32.51 33.42 3.68
C ALA A 7 32.46 32.12 4.52
N LEU A 8 31.67 32.16 5.58
CA LEU A 8 31.17 30.96 6.26
C LEU A 8 30.20 30.29 5.27
N LEU A 9 30.72 29.48 4.34
CA LEU A 9 29.89 28.70 3.43
C LEU A 9 29.31 27.51 4.23
N LEU A 10 28.29 27.79 5.04
CA LEU A 10 27.35 26.77 5.50
C LEU A 10 26.64 26.25 4.25
N VAL A 11 27.24 25.24 3.61
CA VAL A 11 26.54 24.40 2.64
C VAL A 11 25.48 23.67 3.44
N PHE A 12 24.29 24.29 3.49
CA PHE A 12 23.08 23.64 3.95
C PHE A 12 22.94 22.34 3.17
N PHE A 13 23.03 21.23 3.91
CA PHE A 13 22.60 19.91 3.49
C PHE A 13 21.13 19.96 3.04
N VAL A 14 20.88 20.36 1.80
CA VAL A 14 19.60 20.11 1.13
C VAL A 14 19.76 18.78 0.41
N PHE A 15 19.76 17.70 1.18
CA PHE A 15 19.31 16.43 0.62
C PHE A 15 17.80 16.59 0.41
N PRO A 16 17.27 16.58 -0.84
CA PRO A 16 15.87 16.23 -0.98
C PRO A 16 15.75 14.82 -0.42
N LYS A 17 15.08 14.67 0.71
CA LYS A 17 14.50 13.37 1.06
C LYS A 17 13.48 13.11 -0.03
N ASN A 18 13.91 12.43 -1.10
CA ASN A 18 13.01 11.69 -1.96
C ASN A 18 12.40 10.63 -1.04
N SER A 19 11.33 11.01 -0.33
CA SER A 19 10.40 10.04 0.20
C SER A 19 9.76 9.46 -1.04
N ASP A 20 10.34 8.38 -1.57
CA ASP A 20 9.77 7.64 -2.69
C ASP A 20 8.33 7.32 -2.30
N ALA A 21 7.39 8.04 -2.93
CA ALA A 21 5.98 7.85 -2.66
C ALA A 21 5.64 6.41 -3.04
N LEU A 22 5.03 5.65 -2.12
CA LEU A 22 4.71 4.26 -2.38
C LEU A 22 3.81 4.17 -3.62
N ARG A 23 4.21 3.39 -4.61
CA ARG A 23 3.44 3.20 -5.85
C ARG A 23 2.58 1.97 -5.75
N CYS A 24 1.27 2.10 -5.97
CA CYS A 24 0.31 1.00 -5.89
C CYS A 24 -0.46 0.84 -7.20
N GLN A 25 -0.94 -0.38 -7.48
CA GLN A 25 -1.91 -0.55 -8.56
C GLN A 25 -3.26 0.01 -8.13
N VAL A 26 -3.91 0.71 -9.03
CA VAL A 26 -5.28 1.22 -8.90
C VAL A 26 -6.14 0.60 -9.97
N MET A 27 -7.33 0.12 -9.61
CA MET A 27 -8.26 -0.44 -10.58
C MET A 27 -9.38 0.54 -10.85
N ASN A 28 -9.47 1.02 -12.09
CA ASN A 28 -10.54 1.88 -12.58
C ASN A 28 -11.43 1.06 -13.50
N THR A 29 -12.74 1.08 -13.29
CA THR A 29 -13.72 0.34 -14.11
C THR A 29 -13.72 0.75 -15.58
N ILE A 30 -13.23 1.96 -15.91
CA ILE A 30 -13.18 2.50 -17.29
C ILE A 30 -11.82 2.23 -17.94
N GLN A 31 -10.72 2.37 -17.20
CA GLN A 31 -9.35 2.32 -17.74
C GLN A 31 -8.60 1.01 -17.42
N GLY A 32 -9.20 0.10 -16.65
CA GLY A 32 -8.56 -1.14 -16.21
C GLY A 32 -7.59 -0.90 -15.05
N ILE A 33 -6.48 -1.64 -15.04
CA ILE A 33 -5.45 -1.52 -13.99
C ILE A 33 -4.44 -0.44 -14.40
N SER A 34 -4.32 0.59 -13.57
CA SER A 34 -3.30 1.64 -13.68
C SER A 34 -2.41 1.65 -12.43
N THR A 35 -1.40 2.50 -12.41
CA THR A 35 -0.50 2.71 -11.26
C THR A 35 -0.66 4.13 -10.76
N GLN A 36 -0.72 4.32 -9.45
CA GLN A 36 -0.81 5.62 -8.82
C GLN A 36 0.19 5.72 -7.67
N ASP A 37 0.82 6.89 -7.54
CA ASP A 37 1.66 7.23 -6.40
C ASP A 37 0.78 7.60 -5.21
N CYS A 38 0.99 6.94 -4.08
CA CYS A 38 0.20 7.18 -2.88
C CYS A 38 0.61 8.48 -2.19
N PRO A 39 -0.32 9.14 -1.46
CA PRO A 39 0.02 10.28 -0.62
C PRO A 39 1.18 9.96 0.33
N ALA A 40 2.02 10.94 0.65
CA ALA A 40 3.25 10.75 1.42
C ALA A 40 3.10 10.10 2.80
N HIS A 41 1.88 10.06 3.35
CA HIS A 41 1.56 9.44 4.65
C HIS A 41 1.03 8.00 4.52
N ILE A 42 0.88 7.49 3.30
CA ILE A 42 0.36 6.16 3.01
C ILE A 42 1.50 5.24 2.60
N PHE A 43 1.71 4.21 3.41
CA PHE A 43 2.80 3.24 3.25
C PHE A 43 2.29 1.82 2.96
N GLU A 44 1.01 1.69 2.62
CA GLU A 44 0.36 0.41 2.34
C GLU A 44 -0.47 0.48 1.06
N CYS A 45 -0.28 -0.49 0.17
CA CYS A 45 -1.23 -0.78 -0.90
C CYS A 45 -2.32 -1.70 -0.38
N MET A 46 -3.53 -1.48 -0.88
CA MET A 46 -4.69 -2.30 -0.61
C MET A 46 -5.15 -3.03 -1.87
N LYS A 47 -5.60 -4.25 -1.67
CA LYS A 47 -6.50 -4.96 -2.57
C LYS A 47 -7.69 -5.48 -1.78
N PHE A 48 -8.88 -5.23 -2.28
CA PHE A 48 -10.13 -5.74 -1.74
C PHE A 48 -10.79 -6.66 -2.76
N VAL A 49 -11.29 -7.81 -2.33
CA VAL A 49 -11.97 -8.78 -3.17
C VAL A 49 -13.35 -9.04 -2.59
N CYS A 50 -14.39 -8.66 -3.31
CA CYS A 50 -15.77 -8.95 -2.98
C CYS A 50 -16.26 -10.14 -3.81
N ARG A 51 -16.63 -11.23 -3.14
CA ARG A 51 -17.21 -12.41 -3.77
C ARG A 51 -18.73 -12.39 -3.64
N VAL A 52 -19.44 -12.31 -4.76
CA VAL A 52 -20.91 -12.36 -4.83
C VAL A 52 -21.31 -13.55 -5.69
N GLY A 53 -21.78 -14.63 -5.06
CA GLY A 53 -22.10 -15.88 -5.75
C GLY A 53 -20.87 -16.48 -6.46
N LYS A 54 -20.89 -16.53 -7.79
CA LYS A 54 -19.77 -17.00 -8.64
C LYS A 54 -18.91 -15.87 -9.22
N SER A 55 -19.25 -14.61 -8.90
CA SER A 55 -18.58 -13.43 -9.43
C SER A 55 -17.64 -12.82 -8.39
N GLU A 56 -16.49 -12.34 -8.84
CA GLU A 56 -15.55 -11.58 -8.03
C GLU A 56 -15.46 -10.14 -8.53
N GLN A 57 -15.62 -9.19 -7.61
CA GLN A 57 -15.31 -7.79 -7.86
C GLN A 57 -14.05 -7.45 -7.08
N ILE A 58 -13.06 -6.91 -7.78
CA ILE A 58 -11.77 -6.54 -7.19
C ILE A 58 -11.72 -5.03 -7.08
N PHE A 59 -11.11 -4.52 -6.02
CA PHE A 59 -10.72 -3.12 -5.90
C PHE A 59 -9.24 -3.08 -5.52
N LYS A 60 -8.49 -2.14 -6.09
CA LYS A 60 -7.06 -1.94 -5.82
C LYS A 60 -6.79 -0.46 -5.65
N GLY A 61 -5.92 -0.11 -4.71
CA GLY A 61 -5.43 1.25 -4.56
C GLY A 61 -4.51 1.42 -3.36
N CYS A 62 -4.32 2.66 -2.95
CA CYS A 62 -3.64 3.02 -1.70
C CYS A 62 -4.54 2.72 -0.50
N ASN A 63 -3.98 2.21 0.60
CA ASN A 63 -4.70 2.02 1.86
C ASN A 63 -4.86 3.36 2.59
N ASP A 64 -5.75 4.21 2.12
CA ASP A 64 -5.98 5.53 2.69
C ASP A 64 -7.24 5.54 3.57
N ASN A 65 -7.03 5.40 4.88
CA ASN A 65 -8.10 5.47 5.88
C ASN A 65 -8.74 6.86 5.98
N ALA A 66 -8.05 7.91 5.52
CA ALA A 66 -8.59 9.27 5.49
C ALA A 66 -9.49 9.53 4.26
N ASN A 67 -9.54 8.58 3.31
CA ASN A 67 -10.42 8.62 2.15
C ASN A 67 -11.60 7.63 2.31
N PRO A 68 -12.71 8.06 2.96
CA PRO A 68 -13.83 7.18 3.31
C PRO A 68 -14.42 6.34 2.16
N PRO A 69 -14.59 6.86 0.93
CA PRO A 69 -15.07 6.08 -0.22
C PRO A 69 -14.29 4.80 -0.53
N ILE A 70 -12.99 4.77 -0.21
CA ILE A 70 -12.10 3.64 -0.48
C ILE A 70 -11.68 2.92 0.81
N SER A 71 -12.27 3.29 1.94
CA SER A 71 -12.03 2.63 3.22
C SER A 71 -12.57 1.20 3.20
N TYR A 72 -11.89 0.31 3.92
CA TYR A 72 -12.31 -1.10 4.02
C TYR A 72 -13.75 -1.26 4.52
N SER A 73 -14.16 -0.47 5.52
CA SER A 73 -15.51 -0.55 6.09
C SER A 73 -16.59 -0.26 5.04
N VAL A 74 -16.40 0.76 4.21
CA VAL A 74 -17.32 1.11 3.12
C VAL A 74 -17.34 0.03 2.05
N LEU A 75 -16.16 -0.45 1.63
CA LEU A 75 -16.06 -1.54 0.65
C LEU A 75 -16.72 -2.84 1.15
N GLN A 76 -16.50 -3.18 2.41
CA GLN A 76 -17.11 -4.32 3.08
C GLN A 76 -18.62 -4.19 3.15
N GLN A 77 -19.13 -3.01 3.53
CA GLN A 77 -20.57 -2.75 3.60
C GLN A 77 -21.22 -2.85 2.22
N ASN A 78 -20.60 -2.26 1.20
CA ASN A 78 -21.09 -2.36 -0.18
C ASN A 78 -21.10 -3.82 -0.68
N CYS A 79 -20.05 -4.59 -0.35
CA CYS A 79 -20.00 -6.00 -0.68
C CYS A 79 -21.10 -6.81 0.02
N ALA A 80 -21.32 -6.57 1.31
CA ALA A 80 -22.38 -7.22 2.08
C ALA A 80 -23.78 -6.87 1.57
N ASN A 81 -24.00 -5.61 1.16
CA ASN A 81 -25.28 -5.17 0.56
C ASN A 81 -25.60 -5.90 -0.77
N MET A 82 -24.58 -6.37 -1.48
CA MET A 82 -24.74 -7.22 -2.67
C MET A 82 -24.93 -8.71 -2.34
N GLY A 83 -24.98 -9.09 -1.05
CA GLY A 83 -25.00 -10.48 -0.61
C GLY A 83 -23.64 -11.19 -0.72
N GLY A 84 -22.55 -10.42 -0.79
CA GLY A 84 -21.20 -10.94 -0.93
C GLY A 84 -20.40 -10.99 0.37
N ASN A 85 -19.20 -11.56 0.27
CA ASN A 85 -18.18 -11.55 1.32
C ASN A 85 -16.90 -10.87 0.83
N GLY A 86 -16.46 -9.85 1.55
CA GLY A 86 -15.26 -9.07 1.26
C GLY A 86 -14.01 -9.58 1.99
N GLN A 87 -12.88 -9.61 1.28
CA GLN A 87 -11.57 -9.92 1.83
C GLN A 87 -10.59 -8.79 1.51
N GLN A 88 -9.83 -8.33 2.50
CA GLN A 88 -8.82 -7.29 2.36
C GLN A 88 -7.42 -7.87 2.42
N TYR A 89 -6.55 -7.38 1.55
CA TYR A 89 -5.13 -7.70 1.49
C TYR A 89 -4.32 -6.40 1.52
N LEU A 90 -3.34 -6.35 2.42
CA LEU A 90 -2.46 -5.20 2.62
C LEU A 90 -1.01 -5.60 2.38
N CYS A 91 -0.22 -4.71 1.80
CA CYS A 91 1.20 -4.92 1.54
C CYS A 91 1.95 -3.58 1.44
N ARG A 92 3.26 -3.58 1.70
CA ARG A 92 4.08 -2.36 1.96
C ARG A 92 5.20 -2.10 0.95
N TYR A 93 5.17 -2.76 -0.21
CA TYR A 93 6.19 -2.62 -1.26
C TYR A 93 5.55 -2.21 -2.58
N GLU A 94 6.35 -1.67 -3.50
CA GLU A 94 5.83 -1.14 -4.76
C GLU A 94 5.03 -2.21 -5.53
N LEU A 95 3.84 -1.82 -6.00
CA LEU A 95 2.96 -2.63 -6.86
C LEU A 95 2.60 -4.01 -6.27
N CYS A 96 2.73 -4.17 -4.95
CA CYS A 96 2.54 -5.42 -4.26
C CYS A 96 1.11 -5.99 -4.38
N ASN A 97 0.14 -5.10 -4.57
CA ASN A 97 -1.27 -5.46 -4.75
C ASN A 97 -1.58 -5.96 -6.19
N SER A 98 -0.54 -6.34 -6.94
CA SER A 98 -0.65 -6.90 -8.29
C SER A 98 -1.18 -8.33 -8.33
N SER A 99 -0.96 -9.13 -7.28
CA SER A 99 -1.28 -10.57 -7.29
C SER A 99 -2.74 -10.81 -7.67
N PRO A 100 -3.07 -11.93 -8.36
CA PRO A 100 -4.44 -12.44 -8.46
C PRO A 100 -4.96 -12.86 -7.06
N ALA A 101 -6.28 -13.03 -6.90
CA ALA A 101 -7.08 -13.07 -5.65
C ALA A 101 -6.76 -14.14 -4.58
N THR A 102 -5.52 -14.61 -4.50
CA THR A 102 -5.09 -15.65 -3.57
C THR A 102 -3.80 -15.23 -2.87
N SER A 103 -3.87 -14.26 -1.95
CA SER A 103 -2.81 -14.14 -0.95
C SER A 103 -3.02 -15.25 0.08
N ILE A 104 -2.28 -16.33 -0.12
CA ILE A 104 -2.12 -17.41 0.86
C ILE A 104 -1.57 -16.75 2.13
N LEU A 105 -2.18 -17.08 3.27
CA LEU A 105 -1.72 -16.70 4.61
C LEU A 105 -0.19 -16.70 4.66
N SER A 106 0.42 -15.57 5.02
CA SER A 106 1.81 -15.55 5.45
C SER A 106 1.88 -16.34 6.76
N ILE A 107 2.20 -17.63 6.65
CA ILE A 107 2.50 -18.47 7.80
C ILE A 107 3.78 -17.90 8.42
N VAL A 108 3.64 -17.30 9.59
CA VAL A 108 4.77 -16.87 10.42
C VAL A 108 5.43 -18.15 10.96
N SER A 109 6.31 -18.76 10.18
CA SER A 109 7.11 -19.93 10.60
C SER A 109 8.31 -19.49 11.45
N SER A 110 8.07 -18.73 12.52
CA SER A 110 9.10 -18.40 13.51
C SER A 110 9.18 -19.50 14.57
N LEU A 111 9.52 -20.75 14.23
CA LEU A 111 9.69 -21.84 15.21
C LEU A 111 10.52 -23.01 14.62
N PHE A 112 11.74 -22.75 14.16
CA PHE A 112 12.73 -23.82 13.86
C PHE A 112 14.12 -23.56 14.47
N ILE A 113 14.21 -22.71 15.51
CA ILE A 113 15.43 -22.54 16.32
C ILE A 113 15.18 -23.13 17.71
N PHE A 114 14.99 -24.45 17.82
CA PHE A 114 15.08 -25.11 19.13
C PHE A 114 15.55 -26.56 19.09
N LYS A 115 15.73 -27.15 17.89
CA LYS A 115 16.14 -28.57 17.77
C LYS A 115 17.62 -28.79 17.41
N PHE A 116 18.45 -27.76 17.46
CA PHE A 116 19.90 -27.85 17.22
C PHE A 116 20.76 -27.62 18.49
N LEU A 117 20.12 -27.52 19.65
CA LEU A 117 20.78 -27.34 20.96
C LEU A 117 20.36 -28.46 21.94
N LEU A 118 20.43 -29.70 21.50
CA LEU A 118 20.39 -30.90 22.34
C LEU A 118 21.51 -31.83 21.91
#